data_AF-A0A917QYD9-F1
#
_entry.id   AF-A0A917QYD9-F1
#
_cell.length_a   1.000
_cell.length_b   1.000
_cell.length_c   1.000
_cell.angle_alpha   90.00
_cell.angle_beta   90.00
_cell.angle_gamma   90.00
#
_symmetry.space_group_name_H-M   'P 1'
#
loop_
_entity.id
_entity.type
_entity.pdbx_description
1 polymer ?
#
loop_
_entity_poly.entity_id
_entity_poly.type
_entity_poly.pdbx_seq_one_letter_code
_entity_poly.pdbx_strand_id
1 'polypeptide(L)'
;MCHLTDRDRQALRLAAELRRRMQDWLGRRGVPAALAVSPFVDPAGDASVLIRMNAHAALAMILGFEEQRRGDERTRDARIWPPEEDAGGRVPDGR
;
A
#
# COMPACT_ATOMS: atom_id res chain seq x y z
N MET A 1 27.52 -25.88 10.99
CA MET A 1 26.25 -25.49 10.33
C MET A 1 25.55 -24.49 11.23
N CYS A 2 25.44 -23.23 10.81
CA CYS A 2 24.68 -22.23 11.57
C CYS A 2 23.20 -22.50 11.38
N HIS A 3 22.54 -23.05 12.38
CA HIS A 3 21.09 -23.24 12.35
C HIS A 3 20.42 -21.91 12.67
N LEU A 4 19.77 -21.31 11.67
CA LEU A 4 18.93 -20.13 11.84
C LEU A 4 17.80 -20.43 12.83
N THR A 5 17.54 -19.51 13.76
CA THR A 5 16.39 -19.61 14.67
C THR A 5 15.08 -19.49 13.87
N ASP A 6 13.95 -19.86 14.48
CA ASP A 6 12.64 -19.69 13.83
C ASP A 6 12.37 -18.22 13.48
N ARG A 7 12.77 -17.29 14.35
CA ARG A 7 12.65 -15.85 14.14
C ARG A 7 13.52 -15.35 13.00
N ASP A 8 14.74 -15.85 12.87
CA ASP A 8 15.59 -15.55 11.71
C ASP A 8 14.95 -16.02 10.40
N ARG A 9 14.40 -17.24 10.39
CA ARG A 9 13.69 -17.78 9.23
C ARG A 9 12.44 -16.97 8.90
N GLN A 10 11.73 -16.48 9.92
CA GLN A 10 10.58 -15.61 9.74
C GLN A 10 10.99 -14.26 9.15
N ALA A 11 12.03 -13.62 9.68
CA ALA A 11 12.56 -12.36 9.16
C ALA A 11 13.04 -12.50 7.71
N LEU A 12 13.71 -13.60 7.36
CA LEU A 12 14.13 -13.91 5.99
C LEU A 12 12.95 -14.03 5.02
N ARG A 13 11.92 -14.78 5.41
CA ARG A 13 10.69 -14.94 4.61
C ARG A 13 9.98 -13.59 4.43
N LEU A 14 9.88 -12.82 5.50
CA LEU A 14 9.27 -11.49 5.49
C LEU A 14 10.02 -10.53 4.56
N ALA A 15 11.36 -10.48 4.66
CA ALA A 15 12.19 -9.63 3.83
C ALA A 15 12.08 -9.98 2.34
N ALA A 16 12.10 -11.28 2.00
CA ALA A 16 11.98 -11.73 0.62
C ALA A 16 10.62 -11.37 0.01
N GLU A 17 9.54 -11.62 0.76
CA GLU A 17 8.18 -11.33 0.30
C GLU A 17 7.95 -9.82 0.15
N LEU A 18 8.37 -9.04 1.15
CA LEU A 18 8.24 -7.59 1.12
C LEU A 18 9.03 -6.99 -0.05
N ARG A 19 10.27 -7.44 -0.28
CA ARG A 19 11.08 -7.01 -1.41
C ARG A 19 10.36 -7.25 -2.73
N ARG A 20 9.82 -8.45 -2.94
CA ARG A 20 9.08 -8.81 -4.17
C ARG A 20 7.89 -7.87 -4.37
N ARG A 21 7.03 -7.73 -3.36
CA ARG A 21 5.83 -6.89 -3.44
C ARG A 21 6.15 -5.43 -3.71
N MET A 22 7.18 -4.89 -3.05
CA MET A 22 7.59 -3.50 -3.24
C MET A 22 8.19 -3.28 -4.63
N GLN A 23 8.98 -4.22 -5.15
CA GLN A 23 9.51 -4.16 -6.51
C GLN A 23 8.38 -4.18 -7.55
N ASP A 24 7.41 -5.08 -7.41
CA ASP A 24 6.25 -5.16 -8.31
C ASP A 24 5.40 -3.89 -8.26
N TRP A 25 5.21 -3.33 -7.06
CA TRP A 25 4.43 -2.11 -6.87
C TRP A 25 5.13 -0.86 -7.44
N LEU A 26 6.44 -0.70 -7.21
CA LEU A 26 7.24 0.39 -7.77
C LEU A 26 7.39 0.25 -9.29
N GLY A 27 7.56 -0.99 -9.79
CA GLY A 27 7.65 -1.28 -11.21
C GLY A 27 6.40 -0.87 -11.99
N ARG A 28 5.20 -1.14 -11.44
CA ARG A 28 3.92 -0.68 -12.02
C ARG A 28 3.80 0.85 -12.11
N ARG A 29 4.58 1.60 -11.33
CA ARG A 29 4.63 3.07 -11.32
C ARG A 29 5.77 3.63 -12.16
N GLY A 30 6.52 2.79 -12.87
CA GLY A 30 7.68 3.20 -13.67
C GLY A 30 8.87 3.68 -12.82
N VAL A 31 8.90 3.37 -11.52
CA VAL A 31 9.97 3.79 -10.63
C VAL A 31 11.06 2.72 -10.60
N PRO A 32 12.31 3.02 -11.01
CA PRO A 32 13.40 2.07 -10.94
C PRO A 32 13.72 1.71 -9.48
N ALA A 33 13.47 0.45 -9.12
CA ALA A 33 13.51 -0.03 -7.75
C ALA A 33 14.94 -0.38 -7.30
N ALA A 34 15.76 0.62 -7.01
CA ALA A 34 16.95 0.45 -6.18
C ALA A 34 16.54 0.33 -4.70
N LEU A 35 15.88 -0.78 -4.36
CA LEU A 35 15.38 -1.13 -3.03
C LEU A 35 16.17 -2.32 -2.48
N ALA A 36 16.69 -2.20 -1.27
CA ALA A 36 17.18 -3.33 -0.48
C ALA A 36 16.28 -3.53 0.74
N VAL A 37 15.89 -4.79 0.99
CA VAL A 37 15.16 -5.20 2.20
C VAL A 37 16.00 -6.27 2.87
N SER A 38 16.40 -6.00 4.11
CA SER A 38 17.26 -6.89 4.91
C SER A 38 16.47 -7.45 6.09
N PRO A 39 16.56 -8.76 6.37
CA PRO A 39 16.00 -9.33 7.57
C PRO A 39 16.79 -8.86 8.80
N PHE A 40 16.10 -8.67 9.92
CA PHE A 40 16.69 -8.28 11.19
C PHE A 40 15.83 -8.82 12.33
N VAL A 41 16.45 -9.38 13.37
CA VAL A 41 15.74 -9.65 14.63
C VAL A 41 16.01 -8.47 15.55
N ASP A 42 14.97 -7.78 15.96
CA ASP A 42 15.11 -6.59 16.79
C ASP A 42 15.48 -6.92 18.26
N PRO A 43 15.83 -5.91 19.08
CA PRO A 43 16.20 -6.16 20.47
C PRO A 43 15.09 -6.78 21.33
N ALA A 44 13.82 -6.71 20.89
CA ALA A 44 12.71 -7.39 21.57
C ALA A 44 12.60 -8.88 21.16
N GLY A 45 13.39 -9.31 20.18
CA GLY A 45 13.38 -10.68 19.65
C GLY A 45 12.38 -10.87 18.51
N ASP A 46 11.81 -9.80 17.96
CA ASP A 46 10.82 -9.90 16.90
C ASP A 46 11.43 -9.91 15.50
N ALA A 47 10.74 -10.61 14.59
CA ALA A 47 11.14 -10.74 13.21
C ALA A 47 10.80 -9.45 12.45
N SER A 48 11.83 -8.67 12.18
CA SER A 48 11.75 -7.31 11.64
C SER A 48 12.53 -7.18 10.32
N VAL A 49 12.37 -6.06 9.64
CA VAL A 49 13.05 -5.77 8.36
C VAL A 49 13.58 -4.35 8.32
N LEU A 50 14.74 -4.18 7.70
CA LEU A 50 15.32 -2.88 7.38
C LEU A 50 15.19 -2.62 5.87
N ILE A 51 14.67 -1.45 5.52
CA ILE A 51 14.44 -1.07 4.13
C ILE A 51 15.36 0.09 3.77
N ARG A 52 16.15 -0.07 2.72
CA ARG A 52 16.95 1.00 2.10
C ARG A 52 16.42 1.27 0.71
N MET A 53 16.11 2.54 0.44
CA MET A 53 15.68 3.01 -0.87
C MET A 53 16.17 4.43 -1.11
N ASN A 54 16.17 4.87 -2.37
CA ASN A 54 16.47 6.26 -2.72
C ASN A 54 15.25 7.17 -2.45
N ALA A 55 15.50 8.48 -2.47
CA ALA A 55 14.45 9.49 -2.22
C ALA A 55 13.28 9.40 -3.22
N HIS A 56 13.57 9.09 -4.48
CA HIS A 56 12.54 8.97 -5.51
C HIS A 56 11.56 7.82 -5.23
N ALA A 57 12.08 6.65 -4.86
CA ALA A 57 11.27 5.51 -4.43
C ALA A 57 10.50 5.80 -3.14
N ALA A 58 11.11 6.49 -2.17
CA ALA A 58 10.43 6.90 -0.95
C ALA A 58 9.26 7.85 -1.21
N LEU A 59 9.44 8.85 -2.08
CA LEU A 59 8.38 9.77 -2.49
C LEU A 59 7.25 9.04 -3.21
N ALA A 60 7.59 8.12 -4.12
CA ALA A 60 6.60 7.29 -4.80
C ALA A 60 5.76 6.47 -3.80
N MET A 61 6.39 5.91 -2.76
CA MET A 61 5.72 5.20 -1.67
C MET A 61 4.75 6.11 -0.90
N ILE A 62 5.18 7.30 -0.50
CA ILE A 62 4.35 8.28 0.23
C ILE A 62 3.09 8.62 -0.58
N LEU A 63 3.27 9.03 -1.84
CA LEU A 63 2.15 9.34 -2.74
C LEU A 63 1.22 8.13 -2.93
N GLY A 64 1.79 6.93 -2.93
CA GLY A 64 1.02 5.69 -2.97
C GLY A 64 0.12 5.46 -1.78
N PHE A 65 0.62 5.72 -0.57
CA PHE A 65 -0.18 5.62 0.65
C PHE A 65 -1.27 6.69 0.71
N GLU A 66 -0.99 7.91 0.23
CA GLU A 66 -1.98 8.98 0.17
C GLU A 66 -3.11 8.67 -0.82
N GLU A 67 -2.78 8.12 -1.99
CA GLU A 67 -3.77 7.69 -2.98
C GLU A 67 -4.67 6.59 -2.42
N GLN A 68 -4.08 5.60 -1.72
CA GLN A 68 -4.85 4.54 -1.07
C GLN A 68 -5.80 5.11 0.00
N ARG A 69 -5.33 6.04 0.83
CA ARG A 69 -6.16 6.68 1.87
C ARG A 69 -7.36 7.41 1.26
N ARG A 70 -7.15 8.18 0.19
CA ARG A 70 -8.23 8.90 -0.52
C ARG A 70 -9.22 7.95 -1.20
N GLY A 71 -8.74 6.85 -1.77
CA GLY A 71 -9.58 5.81 -2.35
C GLY A 71 -10.49 5.13 -1.31
N ASP A 72 -9.95 4.88 -0.11
CA ASP A 72 -10.71 4.33 1.01
C ASP A 72 -11.76 5.31 1.53
N GLU A 73 -11.44 6.61 1.62
CA GLU A 73 -12.39 7.68 1.97
C GLU A 73 -13.52 7.79 0.96
N ARG A 74 -13.22 7.84 -0.34
CA ARG A 74 -14.23 7.85 -1.41
C ARG A 74 -15.12 6.61 -1.38
N THR A 75 -14.56 5.44 -1.05
CA THR A 75 -15.33 4.19 -0.90
C THR A 75 -16.26 4.25 0.31
N ARG A 76 -15.85 4.91 1.40
CA ARG A 76 -16.71 5.13 2.57
C ARG A 76 -17.84 6.12 2.27
N ASP A 77 -17.55 7.23 1.59
CA ASP A 77 -18.58 8.18 1.13
C ASP A 77 -19.58 7.53 0.17
N ALA A 78 -19.11 6.71 -0.78
CA ALA A 78 -19.97 5.99 -1.71
C ALA A 78 -20.87 4.94 -1.02
N ARG A 79 -20.47 4.42 0.14
CA ARG A 79 -21.33 3.53 0.96
C ARG A 79 -22.38 4.30 1.76
N ILE A 80 -22.22 5.61 1.94
CA ILE A 80 -23.11 6.46 2.73
C ILE A 80 -24.22 7.09 1.87
N TRP A 81 -24.04 7.18 0.54
CA TRP A 81 -24.97 7.89 -0.35
C TRP A 81 -25.51 7.03 -1.51
N PRO A 82 -26.81 6.69 -1.55
CA PRO A 82 -27.46 6.39 -2.83
C PRO A 82 -27.80 7.71 -3.55
N PRO A 83 -27.60 7.84 -4.87
CA PRO A 83 -28.24 8.92 -5.60
C PRO A 83 -29.75 8.69 -5.52
N GLU A 84 -30.50 9.61 -4.92
CA GLU A 84 -31.95 9.64 -5.06
C GLU A 84 -32.28 9.87 -6.54
N GLU A 85 -32.52 8.78 -7.27
CA GLU A 85 -33.23 8.84 -8.54
C GLU A 85 -34.73 9.00 -8.24
N ASP A 86 -35.25 10.14 -8.67
CA ASP A 86 -36.65 10.45 -9.00
C ASP A 86 -37.61 10.92 -7.89
N ALA A 87 -37.95 12.22 -7.93
CA ALA A 87 -39.31 12.68 -7.66
C ALA A 87 -39.62 13.95 -8.48
N GLY A 88 -40.08 13.73 -9.72
CA GLY A 88 -41.25 14.39 -10.30
C GLY A 88 -41.38 15.91 -10.21
N GLY A 89 -41.16 16.59 -11.34
CA GLY A 89 -41.51 18.00 -11.53
C GLY A 89 -41.81 18.37 -12.98
N ARG A 90 -42.56 17.54 -13.71
CA ARG A 90 -43.15 17.95 -14.99
C ARG A 90 -44.26 18.96 -14.70
N VAL A 91 -44.03 20.25 -14.95
CA VAL A 91 -45.11 21.22 -15.16
C VAL A 91 -45.18 21.49 -16.67
N PRO A 92 -46.29 21.14 -17.35
CA PRO A 92 -46.45 21.42 -18.77
C PRO A 92 -46.75 22.91 -19.02
N ASP A 93 -46.25 23.35 -20.17
CA ASP A 93 -46.41 24.65 -20.82
C ASP A 93 -47.89 25.05 -20.98
N GLY A 94 -48.21 26.32 -20.70
CA GLY A 94 -49.52 26.91 -20.89
C GLY A 94 -49.40 28.29 -21.52
N ARG A 95 -49.35 28.30 -22.85
CA ARG A 95 -49.45 29.48 -23.73
C ARG A 95 -50.89 29.70 -24.17
#